data_AF-A0A4P9XQH3-F1
#
_entry.id   AF-A0A4P9XQH3-F1
#
_cell.length_a   1.000
_cell.length_b   1.000
_cell.length_c   1.000
_cell.angle_alpha   90.00
_cell.angle_beta   90.00
_cell.angle_gamma   90.00
#
_symmetry.space_group_name_H-M   'P 1'
#
loop_
_entity.id
_entity.type
_entity.pdbx_description
1 polymer ?
#
loop_
_entity_poly.entity_id
_entity_poly.type
_entity_poly.pdbx_seq_one_letter_code
_entity_poly.pdbx_strand_id
1 'polypeptide(L)'
;MTLSKIRSLKSRLLNFGIAQDLELSTIALSYVYFEKLVLARMINKANRRLVAGVCLLLAVKVNERKERRVPQVTAKQLREREFSIYATLGFNLYISPREFMPHLERIFAQLGRSFAKQCYMSLSDRPIYAHLGYRPP
;
A
#
# COMPACT_ATOMS: atom_id res chain seq x y z
N MET A 1 -15.57 12.06 -1.80
CA MET A 1 -14.24 12.03 -2.47
C MET A 1 -14.46 11.72 -3.93
N THR A 2 -13.73 12.34 -4.87
CA THR A 2 -13.87 12.01 -6.31
C THR A 2 -12.77 11.05 -6.77
N LEU A 3 -13.02 10.30 -7.86
CA LEU A 3 -12.06 9.37 -8.46
C LEU A 3 -10.73 10.05 -8.82
N SER A 4 -10.79 11.26 -9.39
CA SER A 4 -9.59 12.04 -9.74
C SER A 4 -8.74 12.37 -8.50
N LYS A 5 -9.37 12.60 -7.35
CA LYS A 5 -8.64 12.86 -6.11
C LYS A 5 -8.00 11.62 -5.50
N ILE A 6 -8.67 10.47 -5.62
CA ILE A 6 -8.10 9.17 -5.21
C ILE A 6 -6.84 8.89 -6.05
N ARG A 7 -6.93 9.02 -7.38
CA ARG A 7 -5.79 8.83 -8.29
C ARG A 7 -4.63 9.76 -7.97
N SER A 8 -4.90 11.06 -7.78
CA SER A 8 -3.88 12.04 -7.38
C SER A 8 -3.19 11.70 -6.06
N LEU A 9 -3.94 11.19 -5.07
CA LEU A 9 -3.37 10.78 -3.79
C LEU A 9 -2.53 9.51 -3.92
N LYS A 10 -2.99 8.54 -4.70
CA LYS A 10 -2.24 7.32 -5.04
C LYS A 10 -0.91 7.66 -5.71
N SER A 11 -0.88 8.50 -6.74
CA SER A 11 0.38 8.93 -7.38
C SER A 11 1.33 9.62 -6.40
N ARG A 12 0.82 10.43 -5.47
CA ARG A 12 1.66 11.02 -4.41
C ARG A 12 2.27 9.97 -3.48
N LEU A 13 1.47 8.97 -3.08
CA LEU A 13 1.97 7.84 -2.29
C LEU A 13 3.01 7.01 -3.04
N LEU A 14 2.82 6.82 -4.36
CA LEU A 14 3.79 6.12 -5.20
C LEU A 14 5.13 6.84 -5.21
N ASN A 15 5.12 8.13 -5.54
CA ASN A 15 6.34 8.95 -5.57
C ASN A 15 7.03 8.98 -4.21
N PHE A 16 6.25 9.12 -3.12
CA PHE A 16 6.79 9.07 -1.77
C PHE A 16 7.41 7.70 -1.46
N GLY A 17 6.71 6.61 -1.74
CA GLY A 17 7.20 5.26 -1.46
C GLY A 17 8.48 4.93 -2.22
N ILE A 18 8.56 5.30 -3.50
CA ILE A 18 9.79 5.17 -4.31
C ILE A 18 10.93 5.99 -3.70
N ALA A 19 10.68 7.25 -3.31
CA ALA A 19 11.68 8.11 -2.68
C ALA A 19 12.12 7.60 -1.29
N GLN A 20 11.39 6.66 -0.68
CA GLN A 20 11.74 6.01 0.58
C GLN A 20 12.22 4.56 0.38
N ASP A 21 12.48 4.16 -0.87
CA ASP A 21 12.88 2.79 -1.25
C ASP A 21 11.93 1.69 -0.74
N LEU A 22 10.63 2.00 -0.63
CA LEU A 22 9.62 1.01 -0.24
C LEU A 22 9.35 0.02 -1.37
N GLU A 23 9.02 -1.22 -1.01
CA GLU A 23 8.57 -2.18 -2.01
C GLU A 23 7.28 -1.69 -2.68
N LEU A 24 7.16 -1.92 -3.99
CA LEU A 24 5.94 -1.58 -4.73
C LEU A 24 4.72 -2.36 -4.21
N SER A 25 4.93 -3.56 -3.66
CA SER A 25 3.92 -4.34 -2.94
C SER A 25 3.44 -3.63 -1.68
N THR A 26 4.32 -3.01 -0.90
CA THR A 26 3.95 -2.18 0.25
C THR A 26 3.05 -1.01 -0.18
N ILE A 27 3.40 -0.34 -1.28
CA ILE A 27 2.60 0.76 -1.83
C ILE A 27 1.23 0.24 -2.31
N ALA A 28 1.18 -0.88 -3.03
CA ALA A 28 -0.06 -1.50 -3.48
C ALA A 28 -0.97 -1.94 -2.32
N LEU A 29 -0.43 -2.52 -1.24
CA LEU A 29 -1.19 -2.85 -0.03
C LEU A 29 -1.83 -1.59 0.58
N SER A 30 -1.08 -0.48 0.65
CA SER A 30 -1.60 0.79 1.15
C SER A 30 -2.80 1.30 0.34
N TYR A 31 -2.83 1.02 -0.97
CA TYR A 31 -3.94 1.37 -1.84
C TYR A 31 -5.20 0.58 -1.52
N VAL A 32 -5.05 -0.72 -1.25
CA VAL A 32 -6.17 -1.60 -0.87
C VAL A 32 -6.77 -1.14 0.45
N TYR A 33 -5.94 -0.91 1.47
CA TYR A 33 -6.42 -0.42 2.77
C TYR A 33 -7.15 0.92 2.62
N PHE A 34 -6.58 1.85 1.85
CA PHE A 34 -7.21 3.14 1.60
C PHE A 34 -8.55 3.00 0.89
N GLU A 35 -8.67 2.14 -0.13
CA GLU A 35 -9.94 1.92 -0.83
C GLU A 35 -11.00 1.25 0.05
N LYS A 36 -10.62 0.29 0.90
CA LYS A 36 -11.55 -0.29 1.91
C LYS A 36 -12.14 0.81 2.81
N LEU A 37 -11.33 1.78 3.23
CA LEU A 37 -11.78 2.91 4.04
C LEU A 37 -12.63 3.93 3.25
N VAL A 38 -12.38 4.08 1.94
CA VAL A 38 -13.25 4.88 1.06
C VAL A 38 -14.63 4.24 0.97
N LEU A 39 -14.69 2.91 0.79
CA LEU A 39 -15.93 2.14 0.71
C LEU A 39 -16.70 2.17 2.04
N ALA A 40 -15.98 2.09 3.17
CA ALA A 40 -16.55 2.25 4.51
C ALA A 40 -16.99 3.68 4.85
N ARG A 41 -16.89 4.65 3.91
CA ARG A 41 -17.25 6.07 4.11
C ARG A 41 -16.44 6.78 5.21
N MET A 42 -15.26 6.26 5.55
CA MET A 42 -14.41 6.79 6.63
C MET A 42 -13.47 7.92 6.18
N ILE A 43 -13.55 8.34 4.91
CA ILE A 43 -12.63 9.32 4.31
C ILE A 43 -13.35 10.57 3.82
N ASN A 44 -12.87 11.72 4.29
CA ASN A 44 -13.32 13.06 3.91
C ASN A 44 -12.14 13.98 3.50
N LYS A 45 -12.44 15.24 3.17
CA LYS A 45 -11.42 16.20 2.69
C LYS A 45 -10.34 16.47 3.74
N ALA A 46 -10.70 16.51 5.01
CA ALA A 46 -9.83 16.85 6.13
C ALA A 46 -8.88 15.69 6.50
N ASN A 47 -9.37 14.44 6.49
CA ASN A 47 -8.60 13.30 6.98
C ASN A 47 -7.87 12.50 5.88
N ARG A 48 -8.22 12.64 4.59
CA ARG A 48 -7.72 11.76 3.51
C ARG A 48 -6.21 11.60 3.42
N ARG A 49 -5.45 12.66 3.70
CA ARG A 49 -3.98 12.61 3.66
C ARG A 49 -3.42 11.83 4.85
N LEU A 50 -3.98 12.08 6.03
CA LEU A 50 -3.61 11.38 7.26
C LEU A 50 -3.96 9.89 7.14
N VAL A 51 -5.19 9.55 6.72
CA VAL A 51 -5.63 8.17 6.54
C VAL A 51 -4.77 7.43 5.51
N ALA A 52 -4.43 8.06 4.38
CA ALA A 52 -3.51 7.49 3.39
C ALA A 52 -2.11 7.23 3.98
N GLY A 53 -1.60 8.14 4.81
CA GLY A 53 -0.34 7.93 5.53
C GLY A 53 -0.42 6.77 6.53
N VAL A 54 -1.53 6.62 7.26
CA VAL A 54 -1.73 5.48 8.18
C VAL A 54 -1.82 4.16 7.42
N CYS A 55 -2.49 4.13 6.26
CA CYS A 55 -2.55 2.95 5.41
C CYS A 55 -1.14 2.53 4.93
N LEU A 56 -0.30 3.50 4.56
CA LEU A 56 1.09 3.22 4.20
C LEU A 56 1.90 2.73 5.40
N LEU A 57 1.75 3.34 6.57
CA LEU A 57 2.40 2.90 7.80
C LEU A 57 2.07 1.45 8.14
N LEU A 58 0.78 1.08 8.08
CA LEU A 58 0.34 -0.31 8.33
C LEU A 58 0.91 -1.27 7.28
N ALA A 59 0.91 -0.89 6.00
CA ALA A 59 1.49 -1.70 4.93
C ALA A 59 3.00 -1.92 5.14
N VAL A 60 3.73 -0.88 5.54
CA VAL A 60 5.17 -0.98 5.86
C VAL A 60 5.39 -1.96 7.01
N LYS A 61 4.61 -1.88 8.08
CA LYS A 61 4.75 -2.76 9.24
C LYS A 61 4.56 -4.24 8.91
N VAL A 62 3.73 -4.58 7.93
CA VAL A 62 3.43 -5.98 7.57
C VAL A 62 4.27 -6.53 6.43
N ASN A 63 4.76 -5.68 5.51
CA ASN A 63 5.40 -6.14 4.28
C ASN A 63 6.91 -5.82 4.20
N GLU A 64 7.39 -4.75 4.85
CA GLU A 64 8.82 -4.44 4.87
C GLU A 64 9.57 -5.32 5.88
N ARG A 65 10.82 -5.68 5.56
CA ARG A 65 11.68 -6.43 6.50
C ARG A 65 12.03 -5.54 7.69
N LYS A 66 12.06 -6.11 8.91
CA LYS A 66 12.34 -5.39 10.17
C LYS A 66 13.69 -4.64 10.18
N GLU A 67 14.64 -5.07 9.36
CA GLU A 67 15.98 -4.46 9.22
C GLU A 67 15.96 -3.13 8.45
N ARG A 68 14.93 -2.89 7.62
CA ARG A 68 14.73 -1.58 7.01
C ARG A 68 14.25 -0.65 8.10
N ARG A 69 15.01 0.43 8.36
CA ARG A 69 14.51 1.56 9.14
C ARG A 69 13.21 1.98 8.46
N VAL A 70 12.07 1.68 9.11
CA VAL A 70 10.78 2.21 8.70
C VAL A 70 11.04 3.70 8.48
N PRO A 71 10.84 4.23 7.25
CA PRO A 71 11.04 5.65 7.01
C PRO A 71 10.31 6.40 8.13
N GLN A 72 10.84 7.53 8.60
CA GLN A 72 10.18 8.28 9.68
C GLN A 72 8.87 8.91 9.16
N VAL A 73 7.90 8.08 8.82
CA VAL A 73 6.48 8.38 8.69
C VAL A 73 5.87 8.50 10.09
N THR A 74 6.68 8.77 11.11
CA THR A 74 6.34 8.75 12.53
C THR A 74 5.89 10.14 13.00
N ALA A 75 5.00 10.76 12.24
CA ALA A 75 4.23 11.89 12.76
C ALA A 75 3.36 11.37 13.92
N LYS A 76 3.39 12.03 15.09
CA LYS A 76 2.57 11.70 16.26
C LYS A 76 1.10 11.43 15.89
N GLN A 77 0.57 12.26 14.98
CA GLN A 77 -0.79 12.14 14.44
C GLN A 77 -1.09 10.82 13.73
N LEU A 78 -0.10 10.19 13.09
CA LEU A 78 -0.27 8.89 12.44
C LEU A 78 -0.39 7.77 13.48
N ARG A 79 0.45 7.79 14.51
CA ARG A 79 0.38 6.82 15.63
C ARG A 79 -0.95 6.91 16.37
N GLU A 80 -1.43 8.13 16.63
CA GLU A 80 -2.72 8.36 17.29
C GLU A 80 -3.92 7.81 16.50
N ARG A 81 -3.81 7.73 15.17
CA ARG A 81 -4.87 7.19 14.30
C ARG A 81 -4.68 5.73 13.92
N GLU A 82 -3.50 5.18 14.14
CA GLU A 82 -3.13 3.83 13.72
C GLU A 82 -4.13 2.79 14.22
N PHE A 83 -4.38 2.76 15.53
CA PHE A 83 -5.28 1.78 16.14
C PHE A 83 -6.71 1.86 15.56
N SER A 84 -7.25 3.08 15.45
CA SER A 84 -8.60 3.29 14.92
C SER A 84 -8.74 2.84 13.47
N ILE A 85 -7.74 3.11 12.63
CA ILE A 85 -7.74 2.67 11.24
C ILE A 85 -7.58 1.15 11.14
N TYR A 86 -6.70 0.56 11.94
CA TYR A 86 -6.52 -0.89 11.97
C TYR A 86 -7.79 -1.62 12.44
N ALA A 87 -8.46 -1.11 13.48
CA ALA A 87 -9.75 -1.61 13.93
C ALA A 87 -10.83 -1.49 12.84
N THR A 88 -10.85 -0.38 12.08
CA THR A 88 -11.78 -0.19 10.95
C THR A 88 -11.53 -1.20 9.83
N LEU A 89 -10.28 -1.63 9.63
CA LEU A 89 -9.92 -2.71 8.71
C LEU A 89 -10.26 -4.11 9.28
N GLY A 90 -10.97 -4.18 10.40
CA GLY A 90 -11.39 -5.45 11.02
C GLY A 90 -10.23 -6.23 11.63
N PHE A 91 -9.16 -5.55 12.02
CA PHE A 91 -7.91 -6.18 12.48
C PHE A 91 -7.31 -7.19 11.48
N ASN A 92 -7.64 -7.04 10.19
CA ASN A 92 -7.16 -7.92 9.14
C ASN A 92 -6.38 -7.14 8.09
N LEU A 93 -5.06 -7.31 8.11
CA LEU A 93 -4.15 -6.75 7.10
C LEU A 93 -3.79 -7.79 6.02
N TYR A 94 -4.28 -9.01 6.13
CA TYR A 94 -4.13 -9.99 5.06
C TYR A 94 -5.09 -9.63 3.91
N ILE A 95 -4.51 -9.44 2.72
CA ILE A 95 -5.25 -9.10 1.51
C ILE A 95 -5.10 -10.24 0.51
N SER A 96 -6.21 -10.65 -0.09
CA SER A 96 -6.19 -11.67 -1.13
C SER A 96 -5.50 -11.14 -2.41
N PRO A 97 -4.83 -11.99 -3.20
CA PRO A 97 -4.20 -11.58 -4.45
C PRO A 97 -5.17 -10.95 -5.45
N ARG A 98 -6.43 -11.40 -5.45
CA ARG A 98 -7.47 -10.86 -6.34
C ARG A 98 -7.72 -9.37 -6.08
N GLU A 99 -7.64 -8.95 -4.82
CA GLU A 99 -7.78 -7.55 -4.43
C GLU A 99 -6.47 -6.78 -4.61
N PHE A 100 -5.33 -7.43 -4.38
CA PHE A 100 -4.02 -6.80 -4.37
C PHE A 100 -3.42 -6.59 -5.78
N MET A 101 -3.43 -7.63 -6.62
CA MET A 101 -2.72 -7.66 -7.91
C MET A 101 -3.12 -6.53 -8.86
N PRO A 102 -4.42 -6.17 -9.01
CA PRO A 102 -4.80 -5.08 -9.90
C PRO A 102 -4.16 -3.72 -9.55
N HIS A 103 -3.84 -3.49 -8.27
CA HIS A 103 -3.15 -2.28 -7.85
C HIS A 103 -1.66 -2.33 -8.17
N LEU A 104 -1.04 -3.48 -7.95
CA LEU A 104 0.38 -3.68 -8.23
C LEU A 104 0.66 -3.59 -9.74
N GLU A 105 -0.13 -4.26 -10.56
CA GLU A 105 -0.08 -4.19 -12.03
C GLU A 105 -0.24 -2.75 -12.53
N ARG A 106 -1.15 -1.99 -11.91
CA ARG A 106 -1.36 -0.58 -12.27
C ARG A 106 -0.17 0.30 -11.91
N ILE A 107 0.53 0.01 -10.81
CA ILE A 107 1.79 0.69 -10.46
C ILE A 107 2.86 0.37 -11.50
N PHE A 108 3.02 -0.90 -11.88
CA PHE A 108 3.96 -1.30 -12.92
C PHE A 108 3.68 -0.63 -14.27
N ALA A 109 2.42 -0.56 -14.66
CA ALA A 109 2.02 0.16 -15.87
C ALA A 109 2.37 1.66 -15.81
N GLN A 110 2.34 2.28 -14.63
CA GLN A 110 2.72 3.69 -14.44
C GLN A 110 4.24 3.92 -14.49
N LEU A 111 5.04 2.97 -14.00
CA LEU A 111 6.50 3.09 -13.93
C LEU A 111 7.23 2.60 -15.21
N GLY A 112 6.52 1.89 -16.09
CA GLY A 112 7.07 1.34 -17.33
C GLY A 112 7.55 -0.11 -17.19
N ARG A 113 7.55 -0.85 -18.32
CA ARG A 113 7.72 -2.32 -18.33
C ARG A 113 9.08 -2.80 -17.80
N SER A 114 10.14 -2.00 -17.93
CA SER A 114 11.50 -2.38 -17.51
C SER A 114 11.62 -2.58 -15.99
N PHE A 115 10.88 -1.79 -15.20
CA PHE A 115 10.83 -1.91 -13.73
C PHE A 115 9.99 -3.10 -13.26
N ALA A 116 8.94 -3.45 -14.02
CA ALA A 116 8.00 -4.50 -13.64
C ALA A 116 8.65 -5.89 -13.56
N LYS A 117 9.49 -6.23 -14.55
CA LYS A 117 10.12 -7.56 -14.65
C LYS A 117 11.04 -7.87 -13.47
N GLN A 118 11.78 -6.87 -12.98
CA GLN A 118 12.71 -7.02 -11.88
C GLN A 118 12.00 -7.19 -10.52
N CYS A 119 10.88 -6.51 -10.31
CA CYS A 119 10.07 -6.66 -9.11
C CYS A 119 9.22 -7.95 -9.10
N TYR A 120 8.74 -8.42 -10.26
CA TYR A 120 8.04 -9.71 -10.34
C TYR A 120 8.94 -10.88 -9.96
N MET A 121 10.22 -10.82 -10.32
CA MET A 121 11.20 -11.85 -9.94
C MET A 121 11.55 -11.84 -8.45
N SER A 122 11.46 -10.70 -7.75
CA SER A 122 11.70 -10.66 -6.29
C SER A 122 10.47 -11.04 -5.46
N LEU A 123 9.27 -10.94 -6.03
CA LEU A 123 8.01 -11.33 -5.38
C LEU A 123 7.87 -12.85 -5.25
N SER A 124 8.40 -13.63 -6.20
CA SER A 124 8.37 -15.10 -6.16
C SER A 124 9.21 -15.70 -5.03
N ASP A 125 10.23 -14.98 -4.55
CA ASP A 125 11.07 -15.43 -3.43
C ASP A 125 10.44 -15.11 -2.06
N ARG A 126 9.33 -14.36 -2.04
CA ARG A 126 8.65 -14.02 -0.78
C ARG A 126 7.62 -15.08 -0.44
N PRO A 127 7.69 -15.68 0.76
CA PRO A 127 6.81 -16.76 1.16
C PRO A 127 5.35 -16.36 1.00
N ILE A 128 4.97 -15.12 1.32
CA ILE A 128 3.60 -14.59 1.20
C ILE A 128 2.99 -14.74 -0.20
N TYR A 129 3.77 -14.67 -1.29
CA TYR A 129 3.24 -14.74 -2.66
C TYR A 129 3.52 -16.08 -3.36
N ALA A 130 4.49 -16.85 -2.87
CA ALA A 130 4.88 -18.15 -3.42
C ALA A 130 3.76 -19.22 -3.28
N HIS A 131 2.98 -19.22 -2.19
CA HIS A 131 1.89 -20.18 -2.00
C HIS A 131 0.59 -19.84 -2.76
N LEU A 132 0.56 -18.73 -3.50
CA LEU A 132 -0.65 -18.25 -4.16
C LEU A 132 -0.74 -18.62 -5.65
N GLY A 133 0.18 -19.46 -6.14
CA GLY A 133 0.14 -19.98 -7.52
C GLY A 133 0.31 -18.91 -8.60
N TYR A 134 0.84 -17.74 -8.26
CA TYR A 134 1.06 -16.65 -9.21
C TYR A 134 2.20 -16.99 -10.16
N ARG A 135 1.91 -17.07 -11.48
CA ARG A 135 2.92 -17.06 -12.54
C ARG A 135 2.99 -15.66 -13.13
N PRO A 136 4.15 -15.00 -13.12
CA PRO A 136 4.33 -13.76 -13.89
C PRO A 136 4.09 -14.03 -15.38
N PRO A 137 3.60 -13.02 -16.14
CA PRO A 137 3.43 -13.12 -17.59
C PRO A 137 4.75 -13.30 -18.34
#